data_AF-A0A2U3AAS0-F1
#
_entry.id   AF-A0A2U3AAS0-F1
#
_cell.length_a   1.000
_cell.length_b   1.000
_cell.length_c   1.000
_cell.angle_alpha   90.00
_cell.angle_beta   90.00
_cell.angle_gamma   90.00
#
_symmetry.space_group_name_H-M   'P 1'
#
loop_
_entity.id
_entity.type
_entity.pdbx_description
1 polymer ?
#
loop_
_entity_poly.entity_id
_entity_poly.type
_entity_poly.pdbx_seq_one_letter_code
_entity_poly.pdbx_strand_id
1 'polypeptide(L)' 'MTKEIINFVEKIQGQLMFDLAEGNESNLEMIANNLIARHKNDTRNICQAYEVVKHSLIG' A
#
# COMPACT_ATOMS: atom_id res chain seq x y z
N MET A 1 -0.80 -2.33 15.99
CA MET A 1 -1.16 -1.79 14.66
C MET A 1 -2.50 -1.09 14.77
N THR A 2 -2.67 0.11 14.21
CA THR A 2 -3.94 0.88 14.30
C THR A 2 -4.90 0.45 13.18
N LYS A 3 -6.20 0.74 13.36
CA LYS A 3 -7.23 0.46 12.34
C LYS A 3 -6.95 1.17 11.01
N GLU A 4 -6.37 2.36 11.07
CA GLU A 4 -5.99 3.13 9.88
C GLU A 4 -4.85 2.45 9.10
N ILE A 5 -3.83 1.96 9.80
CA ILE A 5 -2.73 1.22 9.17
C ILE A 5 -3.26 -0.05 8.50
N ILE A 6 -4.13 -0.81 9.17
CA ILE A 6 -4.75 -2.02 8.60
C ILE A 6 -5.53 -1.69 7.33
N ASN A 7 -6.35 -0.63 7.35
CA ASN A 7 -7.08 -0.18 6.16
C ASN A 7 -6.15 0.18 4.99
N PHE A 8 -5.00 0.81 5.27
CA PHE A 8 -4.03 1.12 4.21
C PHE A 8 -3.28 -0.12 3.72
N VAL A 9 -2.99 -1.10 4.59
CA VAL A 9 -2.43 -2.40 4.18
C VAL A 9 -3.37 -3.09 3.20
N GLU A 10 -4.65 -3.20 3.54
CA GLU A 10 -5.67 -3.82 2.68
C GLU A 10 -5.80 -3.09 1.33
N LYS A 11 -5.78 -1.74 1.33
CA LYS A 11 -5.82 -0.95 0.09
C LYS A 11 -4.60 -1.18 -0.80
N ILE A 12 -3.40 -1.22 -0.22
CA ILE A 12 -2.16 -1.45 -0.96
C ILE A 12 -2.16 -2.88 -1.54
N GLN A 13 -2.53 -3.88 -0.75
CA GLN A 13 -2.62 -5.27 -1.21
C GLN A 13 -3.68 -5.46 -2.29
N GLY A 14 -4.84 -4.84 -2.13
CA GLY A 14 -5.91 -4.89 -3.13
C GLY A 14 -5.47 -4.31 -4.48
N GLN A 15 -4.79 -3.16 -4.47
CA GLN A 15 -4.29 -2.54 -5.70
C GLN A 15 -3.19 -3.39 -6.36
N LEU A 16 -2.24 -3.92 -5.57
CA LEU A 16 -1.22 -4.84 -6.09
C LEU A 16 -1.84 -6.04 -6.81
N MET A 17 -2.82 -6.70 -6.17
CA MET A 17 -3.49 -7.87 -6.73
C MET A 17 -4.28 -7.54 -7.99
N PHE A 18 -4.94 -6.38 -8.02
CA PHE A 18 -5.63 -5.89 -9.20
C PHE A 18 -4.66 -5.65 -10.36
N ASP A 19 -3.57 -4.92 -10.12
CA ASP A 19 -2.57 -4.63 -11.16
C ASP A 19 -1.96 -5.92 -11.72
N LEU A 20 -1.65 -6.89 -10.86
CA LEU A 20 -1.16 -8.20 -11.25
C LEU A 20 -2.18 -8.99 -12.10
N ALA A 21 -3.46 -8.95 -11.72
CA ALA A 21 -4.53 -9.65 -12.45
C ALA A 21 -4.77 -9.05 -13.84
N GLU A 22 -4.65 -7.72 -13.97
CA GLU A 22 -4.78 -7.00 -15.25
C GLU A 22 -3.51 -7.07 -16.11
N GLY A 23 -2.43 -7.69 -15.62
CA GLY A 23 -1.15 -7.76 -16.32
C GLY A 23 -0.40 -6.43 -16.40
N ASN A 24 -0.76 -5.48 -15.54
CA ASN A 24 -0.10 -4.18 -15.42
C ASN A 24 1.20 -4.30 -14.62
N GLU A 25 2.13 -3.39 -14.86
CA GLU A 25 3.31 -3.25 -14.01
C GLU A 25 2.88 -2.79 -12.61
N SER A 26 2.99 -3.68 -11.63
CA SER A 26 2.63 -3.40 -10.25
C SER A 26 3.82 -2.84 -9.50
N ASN A 27 3.71 -1.61 -9.00
CA ASN A 27 4.77 -0.93 -8.25
C ASN A 27 4.25 -0.46 -6.88
N LEU A 28 4.74 -1.12 -5.83
CA LEU A 28 4.37 -0.85 -4.44
C LEU A 28 4.64 0.61 -4.02
N GLU A 29 5.75 1.19 -4.47
CA GLU A 29 6.13 2.57 -4.16
C GLU A 29 5.17 3.56 -4.85
N MET A 30 4.81 3.30 -6.10
CA MET A 30 3.84 4.11 -6.83
C MET A 30 2.47 4.11 -6.14
N ILE A 31 2.00 2.94 -5.68
CA ILE A 31 0.72 2.80 -4.97
C ILE A 31 0.76 3.59 -3.65
N ALA A 32 1.84 3.48 -2.87
CA ALA A 32 1.99 4.22 -1.63
C ALA A 32 2.04 5.74 -1.85
N ASN A 33 2.79 6.21 -2.87
CA ASN A 33 2.87 7.62 -3.21
C ASN A 33 1.49 8.19 -3.64
N ASN A 34 0.72 7.42 -4.41
CA ASN A 34 -0.65 7.81 -4.77
C ASN A 34 -1.56 7.94 -3.54
N LEU A 35 -1.41 7.08 -2.55
CA LEU A 35 -2.14 7.18 -1.29
C LEU A 35 -1.72 8.41 -0.48
N ILE A 36 -0.41 8.69 -0.38
CA ILE A 36 0.12 9.88 0.32
C ILE A 36 -0.40 11.17 -0.32
N ALA A 37 -0.43 11.23 -1.66
CA ALA A 37 -0.94 12.39 -2.38
C ALA A 37 -2.42 12.67 -2.07
N ARG A 38 -3.23 11.62 -1.85
CA ARG A 38 -4.66 11.70 -1.51
C ARG A 38 -4.92 11.91 -0.02
N HIS A 39 -4.02 11.44 0.84
CA HIS A 39 -4.16 11.41 2.30
C HIS A 39 -2.95 12.04 2.99
N LYS A 40 -2.71 13.33 2.74
CA LYS A 40 -1.51 14.04 3.21
C LYS A 40 -1.27 13.95 4.73
N ASN A 41 -2.34 13.91 5.52
CA ASN A 41 -2.25 13.81 6.98
C ASN A 41 -1.94 12.39 7.49
N ASP A 42 -2.09 11.37 6.64
CA ASP A 42 -1.93 9.95 7.01
C ASP A 42 -0.59 9.38 6.52
N THR A 43 0.34 10.23 6.08
CA THR A 43 1.63 9.82 5.51
C THR A 43 2.34 8.76 6.36
N ARG A 44 2.37 8.95 7.69
CA ARG A 44 3.01 7.99 8.61
C ARG A 44 2.33 6.61 8.59
N ASN A 45 1.00 6.58 8.60
CA ASN A 45 0.23 5.33 8.57
C ASN A 45 0.43 4.61 7.23
N ILE A 46 0.51 5.35 6.13
CA ILE A 46 0.73 4.82 4.78
C ILE A 46 2.15 4.25 4.64
N CYS A 47 3.17 4.95 5.13
CA CYS A 47 4.54 4.42 5.17
C CYS A 47 4.63 3.13 6.00
N GLN A 48 3.95 3.07 7.15
CA GLN A 48 3.92 1.86 7.95
C GLN A 48 3.19 0.71 7.24
N ALA A 49 2.07 1.00 6.56
CA ALA A 49 1.38 0.01 5.74
C ALA A 49 2.24 -0.50 4.58
N TYR A 50 2.97 0.41 3.91
CA TYR A 50 3.94 0.07 2.87
C TYR A 50 5.00 -0.93 3.37
N GLU A 51 5.62 -0.67 4.52
CA GLU A 51 6.64 -1.58 5.09
C GLU A 51 6.06 -2.93 5.48
N VAL A 52 4.82 -2.98 5.99
CA VAL A 52 4.13 -4.24 6.30
C VAL A 52 3.91 -5.07 5.04
N VAL A 53 3.41 -4.45 3.96
CA VAL A 53 3.17 -5.15 2.70
C VAL A 53 4.49 -5.57 2.05
N LYS A 54 5.49 -4.71 2.04
CA LYS A 54 6.83 -5.00 1.53
C LYS A 54 7.44 -6.23 2.21
N HIS A 55 7.43 -6.27 3.55
CA HIS A 55 7.91 -7.44 4.28
C HIS A 55 7.09 -8.69 3.95
N SER A 56 5.77 -8.57 3.81
CA SER A 56 4.90 -9.71 3.45
C SER A 56 5.19 -10.28 2.06
N LEU A 57 5.70 -9.46 1.12
CA LEU A 57 6.07 -9.91 -0.22
C LEU A 57 7.45 -10.58 -0.28
N ILE A 58 8.37 -10.18 0.60
CA ILE A 58 9.76 -10.66 0.62
C ILE A 58 9.91 -11.91 1.49
N GLY A 59 9.06 -12.07 2.52
CA GLY A 59 9.16 -13.15 3.51
C GLY A 59 10.12 -12.79 4.63
#